data_AF-A0A6A0A9U4-F1
#
_entry.id   AF-A0A6A0A9U4-F1
#
_cell.length_a   1.000
_cell.length_b   1.000
_cell.length_c   1.000
_cell.angle_alpha   90.00
_cell.angle_beta   90.00
_cell.angle_gamma   90.00
#
_symmetry.space_group_name_H-M   'P 1'
#
loop_
_entity.id
_entity.type
_entity.pdbx_description
1 polymer ?
#
loop_
_entity_poly.entity_id
_entity_poly.type
_entity_poly.pdbx_seq_one_letter_code
_entity_poly.pdbx_strand_id
1 'polypeptide(L)'
;MKYEELFEWLERAPVASGSIGQIHRAKLSEKGAALTGKQGQDGRQGVAHAREGCRSEGFQAGQVVAVKVRHPGVADTILRDFSTMLALARCASAVPALAHLRLEDTLKQFAAPLKEQVDLAREASNLQRFNYNFRNTAAVQFPVPLYPLVSSE
;
A
#
# COMPACT_ATOMS: atom_id res chain seq x y z
N MET A 1 -7.48 -0.43 18.90
CA MET A 1 -6.17 -0.66 19.54
C MET A 1 -5.34 0.60 19.35
N LYS A 2 -4.63 1.05 20.38
CA LYS A 2 -3.76 2.23 20.30
C LYS A 2 -2.42 1.85 19.64
N TYR A 3 -1.86 2.69 18.78
CA TYR A 3 -0.62 2.36 18.06
C TYR A 3 0.59 2.30 19.01
N GLU A 4 0.51 2.98 20.15
CA GLU A 4 1.50 2.93 21.22
C GLU A 4 1.62 1.52 21.85
N GLU A 5 0.62 0.66 21.68
CA GLU A 5 0.71 -0.73 22.13
C GLU A 5 1.37 -1.64 21.08
N LEU A 6 1.37 -1.23 19.80
CA LEU A 6 1.90 -2.01 18.68
C LEU A 6 3.42 -1.84 18.51
N PHE A 7 3.93 -0.69 18.92
CA PHE A 7 5.32 -0.30 18.70
C PHE A 7 5.99 0.08 20.01
N GLU A 8 7.22 -0.39 20.22
CA GLU A 8 8.11 0.10 21.27
C GLU A 8 8.41 1.59 21.06
N TRP A 9 8.60 1.98 19.79
CA TRP A 9 8.65 3.37 19.36
C TRP A 9 8.22 3.51 17.91
N LEU A 10 7.70 4.68 17.57
CA LEU A 10 7.40 5.12 16.22
C LEU A 10 7.99 6.52 16.04
N GLU A 11 8.88 6.68 15.07
CA GLU A 11 9.52 7.97 14.78
C GLU A 11 8.47 8.96 14.27
N ARG A 12 8.29 10.07 14.99
CA ARG A 12 7.30 11.11 14.61
C ARG A 12 7.66 11.81 13.31
N ALA A 13 8.96 12.00 13.06
CA ALA A 13 9.44 12.52 11.79
C ALA A 13 9.35 11.40 10.74
N PRO A 14 8.72 11.66 9.58
CA PRO A 14 8.67 10.67 8.51
C PRO A 14 10.07 10.49 7.90
N VAL A 15 10.42 9.24 7.58
CA VAL A 15 11.66 8.90 6.88
C VAL A 15 11.52 9.02 5.36
N ALA A 16 10.30 9.01 4.85
CA ALA A 16 9.97 9.24 3.44
C ALA A 16 8.52 9.70 3.28
N SER A 17 8.21 10.25 2.10
CA SER A 17 6.86 10.60 1.68
C SER A 17 6.49 9.82 0.42
N GLY A 18 5.22 9.45 0.30
CA GLY A 18 4.62 8.93 -0.92
C GLY A 18 3.38 9.74 -1.30
N SER A 19 2.84 9.49 -2.50
CA SER A 19 1.73 10.27 -3.08
C SER A 19 0.57 10.53 -2.10
N ILE A 20 0.14 9.49 -1.38
CA ILE A 20 -1.04 9.56 -0.50
C ILE A 20 -0.72 9.48 1.00
N GLY A 21 0.54 9.54 1.40
CA GLY A 21 0.92 9.29 2.79
C GLY A 21 2.39 9.45 3.11
N GLN A 22 2.73 9.15 4.35
CA GLN A 22 4.09 9.23 4.89
C GLN A 22 4.56 7.88 5.39
N ILE A 23 5.86 7.66 5.37
CA ILE A 23 6.49 6.44 5.86
C ILE A 23 7.26 6.80 7.12
N HIS A 24 6.94 6.10 8.20
CA HIS A 24 7.56 6.24 9.50
C HIS A 24 8.37 4.98 9.80
N ARG A 25 9.50 5.15 10.47
CA ARG A 25 10.25 4.03 11.02
C ARG A 25 9.69 3.70 12.40
N ALA A 26 9.49 2.41 12.66
CA ALA A 26 8.99 1.95 13.96
C ALA A 26 9.70 0.66 14.38
N LYS A 27 9.63 0.33 15.66
CA LYS A 27 10.08 -0.94 16.22
C LYS A 27 8.91 -1.66 16.87
N LEU A 28 8.67 -2.91 16.49
CA LEU A 28 7.55 -3.70 17.01
C LEU A 28 7.71 -3.95 18.52
N SER A 29 6.62 -3.78 19.26
CA SER A 29 6.53 -4.25 20.65
C SER A 29 6.32 -5.77 20.69
N GLU A 30 6.41 -6.38 21.87
CA GLU A 30 6.02 -7.79 22.06
C GLU A 30 4.57 -8.05 21.64
N LYS A 31 3.66 -7.16 22.01
CA LYS A 31 2.24 -7.24 21.60
C LYS A 31 2.09 -7.13 20.09
N GLY A 32 2.78 -6.18 19.46
CA GLY A 32 2.74 -6.00 18.00
C GLY A 32 3.22 -7.24 17.26
N ALA A 33 4.37 -7.77 17.67
CA ALA A 33 4.94 -9.00 17.12
C ALA A 33 4.00 -10.22 17.30
N ALA A 34 3.39 -10.36 18.48
CA ALA A 34 2.45 -11.46 18.76
C ALA A 34 1.18 -11.44 17.89
N LEU A 35 0.76 -10.27 17.42
CA LEU A 35 -0.35 -10.13 16.46
C LEU A 35 0.07 -10.54 15.03
N THR A 36 1.35 -10.35 14.70
CA THR A 36 1.91 -10.56 13.37
C THR A 36 2.63 -11.89 13.27
N GLY A 37 1.91 -12.99 13.02
CA GLY A 37 2.60 -14.28 12.98
C GLY A 37 1.80 -15.55 12.75
N LYS A 38 0.51 -15.50 12.39
CA LYS A 38 -0.28 -16.73 12.14
C LYS A 38 -1.31 -16.58 11.02
N GLN A 39 -0.89 -16.31 9.79
CA GLN A 39 -1.73 -16.56 8.61
C GLN A 39 -0.95 -17.32 7.55
N GLY A 40 -0.88 -18.63 7.78
CA GLY A 40 -0.54 -19.65 6.79
C GLY A 40 -1.58 -20.76 6.85
N GLN A 41 -2.86 -20.42 6.71
CA GLN A 41 -3.94 -21.38 6.42
C GLN A 41 -4.98 -20.70 5.53
N ASP A 42 -4.63 -20.50 4.26
CA ASP A 42 -5.63 -20.62 3.21
C ASP A 42 -5.18 -21.72 2.24
N GLY A 43 -6.01 -22.75 2.16
CA GLY A 43 -5.64 -24.08 1.71
C GLY A 43 -5.69 -24.23 0.19
N ARG A 44 -4.57 -23.96 -0.50
CA ARG A 44 -4.32 -24.52 -1.84
C ARG A 44 -2.90 -25.05 -1.97
N GLN A 45 -2.82 -26.38 -1.99
CA GLN A 45 -1.63 -27.20 -2.25
C GLN A 45 -0.91 -26.77 -3.54
N GLY A 46 0.43 -26.72 -3.49
CA GLY A 46 1.27 -26.38 -4.63
C GLY A 46 2.77 -26.53 -4.39
N VAL A 47 3.22 -27.78 -4.23
CA VAL A 47 4.51 -28.39 -4.63
C VAL A 47 5.85 -27.68 -4.29
N ALA A 48 6.55 -28.36 -3.38
CA ALA A 48 7.99 -28.60 -3.23
C ALA A 48 8.99 -27.91 -4.20
N HIS A 49 9.72 -26.92 -3.67
CA HIS A 49 11.19 -26.93 -3.51
C HIS A 49 11.61 -25.60 -2.86
N ALA A 50 11.45 -25.52 -1.54
CA ALA A 50 11.93 -24.39 -0.77
C ALA A 50 13.41 -24.59 -0.42
N ARG A 51 14.26 -23.63 -0.81
CA ARG A 51 15.58 -23.47 -0.20
C ARG A 51 15.38 -23.19 1.29
N GLU A 52 16.12 -23.90 2.14
CA GLU A 52 16.24 -23.62 3.57
C GLU A 52 16.66 -22.16 3.77
N GLY A 53 15.78 -21.34 4.33
CA GLY A 53 16.10 -19.94 4.65
C GLY A 53 14.90 -19.00 4.72
N CYS A 54 13.79 -19.31 4.07
CA CYS A 54 12.56 -18.50 4.13
C CYS A 54 11.39 -19.33 4.67
N ARG A 55 11.54 -19.83 5.90
CA ARG A 55 10.38 -20.26 6.70
C ARG A 55 9.77 -19.00 7.29
N SER A 56 8.45 -18.85 7.15
CA SER A 56 7.66 -17.78 7.74
C SER A 56 7.64 -17.91 9.27
N GLU A 57 8.77 -17.64 9.92
CA GLU A 57 8.74 -17.28 11.33
C GLU A 57 8.02 -15.93 11.42
N GLY A 58 7.08 -15.81 12.35
CA GLY A 58 6.38 -14.55 12.58
C GLY A 58 7.36 -13.40 12.83
N PHE A 59 6.87 -12.18 12.68
CA PHE A 59 7.70 -11.01 12.96
C PHE A 59 8.07 -11.00 14.45
N GLN A 60 9.30 -10.60 14.75
CA GLN A 60 9.85 -10.69 16.10
C GLN A 60 9.68 -9.38 16.86
N ALA A 61 9.54 -9.48 18.19
CA ALA A 61 9.59 -8.32 19.05
C ALA A 61 10.93 -7.60 18.85
N GLY A 62 10.89 -6.27 18.75
CA GLY A 62 12.05 -5.45 18.49
C GLY A 62 12.52 -5.38 17.04
N GLN A 63 11.83 -6.03 16.10
CA GLN A 63 12.10 -5.87 14.68
C GLN A 63 11.73 -4.47 14.21
N VAL A 64 12.62 -3.86 13.41
CA VAL A 64 12.39 -2.54 12.81
C VAL A 64 11.54 -2.70 11.54
N VAL A 65 10.50 -1.88 11.44
CA VAL A 65 9.51 -1.93 10.36
C VAL A 65 9.26 -0.53 9.79
N ALA A 66 8.76 -0.50 8.55
CA ALA A 66 8.25 0.70 7.92
C ALA A 66 6.73 0.76 8.08
N VAL A 67 6.22 1.85 8.65
CA VAL A 67 4.79 2.10 8.85
C VAL A 67 4.35 3.18 7.88
N LYS A 68 3.57 2.80 6.86
CA LYS A 68 3.01 3.76 5.90
C LYS A 68 1.65 4.24 6.39
N VAL A 69 1.52 5.54 6.61
CA VAL A 69 0.32 6.19 7.15
C VAL A 69 -0.27 7.09 6.06
N ARG A 70 -1.55 6.91 5.78
CA ARG A 70 -2.30 7.72 4.82
C ARG A 70 -2.52 9.14 5.34
N HIS A 71 -2.44 10.14 4.48
CA HIS A 71 -2.81 11.51 4.84
C HIS A 71 -4.31 11.62 5.17
N PRO A 72 -4.70 12.38 6.21
CA PRO A 72 -6.11 12.57 6.54
C PRO A 72 -6.83 13.28 5.39
N GLY A 73 -8.00 12.78 5.00
CA GLY A 73 -8.83 13.38 3.94
C GLY A 73 -8.23 13.31 2.53
N VAL A 74 -7.20 12.49 2.30
CA VAL A 74 -6.58 12.37 0.97
C VAL A 74 -7.55 11.80 -0.06
N ALA A 75 -8.44 10.90 0.36
CA ALA A 75 -9.50 10.33 -0.47
C ALA A 75 -10.39 11.43 -1.05
N ASP A 76 -10.89 12.31 -0.18
CA ASP A 76 -11.78 13.42 -0.55
C ASP A 76 -11.06 14.46 -1.41
N THR A 77 -9.79 14.72 -1.09
CA THR A 77 -8.94 15.63 -1.86
C THR A 77 -8.77 15.13 -3.30
N ILE A 78 -8.43 13.85 -3.48
CA ILE A 78 -8.30 13.23 -4.80
C ILE A 78 -9.62 13.28 -5.58
N LEU A 79 -10.75 12.99 -4.93
CA LEU A 79 -12.07 13.04 -5.58
C LEU A 79 -12.47 14.46 -6.00
N ARG A 80 -12.13 15.46 -5.18
CA ARG A 80 -12.35 16.87 -5.52
C ARG A 80 -11.50 17.29 -6.71
N ASP A 81 -10.21 16.96 -6.69
CA ASP A 81 -9.28 17.30 -7.77
C ASP A 81 -9.70 16.62 -9.08
N PHE A 82 -10.18 15.38 -9.01
CA PHE A 82 -10.74 14.68 -10.15
C PHE A 82 -11.95 15.40 -10.75
N SER A 83 -12.85 15.88 -9.89
CA SER A 83 -14.03 16.63 -10.31
C SER A 83 -13.65 17.96 -10.98
N THR A 84 -12.63 18.64 -10.46
CA THR A 84 -12.06 19.85 -11.06
C THR A 84 -11.44 19.56 -12.42
N MET A 85 -10.63 18.51 -12.54
CA MET A 85 -10.05 18.10 -13.83
C MET A 85 -11.12 17.78 -14.87
N LEU A 86 -12.22 17.12 -14.47
CA LEU A 86 -13.32 16.80 -15.37
C LEU A 86 -14.04 18.06 -15.86
N ALA A 87 -14.26 19.04 -14.98
CA ALA A 87 -14.85 20.32 -15.37
C ALA A 87 -13.94 21.07 -16.37
N LEU A 88 -12.63 21.12 -16.11
CA LEU A 88 -11.66 21.72 -17.02
C LEU A 88 -11.59 20.99 -18.38
N ALA A 89 -11.65 19.67 -18.38
CA ALA A 89 -11.67 18.87 -19.59
C ALA A 89 -12.91 19.17 -20.46
N ARG A 90 -14.07 19.38 -19.85
CA ARG A 90 -15.29 19.79 -20.56
C ARG A 90 -15.15 21.19 -21.17
N CYS A 91 -14.59 22.13 -20.42
CA CYS A 91 -14.29 23.47 -20.95
C CYS A 91 -13.30 23.41 -22.12
N ALA A 92 -12.24 22.59 -22.00
CA ALA A 92 -11.26 22.41 -23.07
C ALA A 92 -11.86 21.80 -24.34
N SER A 93 -12.82 20.87 -24.20
CA SER A 93 -13.54 20.29 -25.34
C SER A 93 -14.38 21.32 -26.11
N ALA A 94 -14.75 22.46 -25.50
CA ALA A 94 -15.42 23.55 -26.19
C ALA A 94 -14.48 24.39 -27.07
N VAL A 95 -13.15 24.24 -26.91
CA VAL A 95 -12.14 24.89 -27.74
C VAL A 95 -11.78 23.96 -28.90
N PRO A 96 -12.07 24.30 -30.18
CA PRO A 96 -11.88 23.41 -31.33
C PRO A 96 -10.44 22.90 -31.46
N ALA A 97 -9.46 23.72 -31.12
CA ALA A 97 -8.05 23.35 -31.15
C ALA A 97 -7.68 22.25 -30.13
N LEU A 98 -8.45 22.07 -29.05
CA LEU A 98 -8.18 21.12 -27.96
C LEU A 98 -9.11 19.90 -27.97
N ALA A 99 -10.21 19.95 -28.71
CA ALA A 99 -11.22 18.88 -28.75
C ALA A 99 -10.65 17.50 -29.13
N HIS A 100 -9.60 17.47 -29.96
CA HIS A 100 -8.94 16.23 -30.39
C HIS A 100 -8.20 15.48 -29.26
N LEU A 101 -7.91 16.13 -28.13
CA LEU A 101 -7.25 15.52 -26.99
C LEU A 101 -8.15 14.57 -26.19
N ARG A 102 -9.48 14.66 -26.37
CA ARG A 102 -10.48 13.79 -25.71
C ARG A 102 -10.29 13.65 -24.20
N LEU A 103 -9.90 14.74 -23.53
CA LEU A 103 -9.48 14.75 -22.13
C LEU A 103 -10.55 14.16 -21.18
N GLU A 104 -11.83 14.38 -21.45
CA GLU A 104 -12.91 13.81 -20.63
C GLU A 104 -12.92 12.27 -20.66
N ASP A 105 -12.75 11.66 -21.83
CA ASP A 105 -12.71 10.20 -21.98
C ASP A 105 -11.48 9.62 -21.29
N THR A 106 -10.34 10.28 -21.46
CA THR A 106 -9.08 9.93 -20.81
C THR A 106 -9.22 9.97 -19.28
N LEU A 107 -9.75 11.06 -18.72
CA LEU A 107 -9.95 11.19 -17.27
C LEU A 107 -10.92 10.13 -16.73
N LYS A 108 -12.01 9.80 -17.45
CA LYS A 108 -12.93 8.73 -17.04
C LYS A 108 -12.22 7.37 -16.93
N GLN A 109 -11.28 7.07 -17.83
CA GLN A 109 -10.47 5.85 -17.77
C GLN A 109 -9.50 5.86 -16.58
N PHE A 110 -8.98 7.04 -16.20
CA PHE A 110 -8.07 7.19 -15.06
C PHE A 110 -8.77 7.23 -13.68
N ALA A 111 -10.08 7.39 -13.63
CA ALA A 111 -10.84 7.48 -12.38
C ALA A 111 -10.67 6.24 -11.48
N ALA A 112 -10.74 5.05 -12.06
CA ALA A 112 -10.60 3.79 -11.30
C ALA A 112 -9.18 3.62 -10.72
N PRO A 113 -8.10 3.74 -11.51
CA PRO A 113 -6.73 3.71 -10.97
C PRO A 113 -6.46 4.74 -9.86
N LEU A 114 -6.97 5.98 -9.99
CA LEU A 114 -6.79 7.02 -8.98
C LEU A 114 -7.49 6.65 -7.65
N LYS A 115 -8.68 6.06 -7.73
CA LYS A 115 -9.41 5.60 -6.54
C LYS A 115 -8.74 4.39 -5.90
N GLU A 116 -8.12 3.52 -6.69
CA GLU A 116 -7.41 2.33 -6.19
C GLU A 116 -6.20 2.69 -5.33
N GLN A 117 -5.52 3.79 -5.63
CA GLN A 117 -4.35 4.26 -4.88
C GLN A 117 -4.64 4.67 -3.43
N VAL A 118 -5.90 4.90 -3.06
CA VAL A 118 -6.30 5.39 -1.72
C VAL A 118 -6.28 4.28 -0.67
N ASP A 119 -6.38 3.02 -1.10
CA ASP A 119 -6.45 1.85 -0.23
C ASP A 119 -5.09 1.14 -0.15
N LEU A 120 -4.39 1.32 0.98
CA LEU A 120 -3.09 0.68 1.22
C LEU A 120 -3.19 -0.85 1.35
N ALA A 121 -4.38 -1.41 1.61
CA ALA A 121 -4.56 -2.86 1.63
C ALA A 121 -4.37 -3.48 0.23
N ARG A 122 -4.66 -2.72 -0.84
CA ARG A 122 -4.34 -3.13 -2.22
C ARG A 122 -2.83 -3.18 -2.45
N GLU A 123 -2.08 -2.20 -1.94
CA GLU A 123 -0.62 -2.21 -2.01
C GLU A 123 -0.03 -3.42 -1.28
N ALA A 124 -0.55 -3.74 -0.09
CA ALA A 124 -0.18 -4.95 0.65
C ALA A 124 -0.47 -6.24 -0.15
N SER A 125 -1.67 -6.37 -0.74
CA SER A 125 -2.01 -7.55 -1.57
C SER A 125 -1.10 -7.66 -2.80
N ASN A 126 -0.78 -6.54 -3.44
CA ASN A 126 0.16 -6.52 -4.55
C ASN A 126 1.57 -6.95 -4.10
N LEU A 127 2.05 -6.48 -2.96
CA LEU A 127 3.33 -6.92 -2.39
C LEU A 127 3.38 -8.44 -2.15
N GLN A 128 2.29 -9.05 -1.69
CA GLN A 128 2.23 -10.51 -1.57
C GLN A 128 2.36 -11.20 -2.93
N ARG A 129 1.70 -10.68 -3.97
CA ARG A 129 1.83 -11.20 -5.34
C ARG A 129 3.24 -11.02 -5.88
N PHE A 130 3.89 -9.88 -5.63
CA PHE A 130 5.29 -9.66 -6.00
C PHE A 130 6.22 -10.65 -5.31
N ASN A 131 6.11 -10.82 -3.99
CA ASN A 131 6.88 -11.80 -3.24
C ASN A 131 6.69 -13.22 -3.80
N TYR A 132 5.45 -13.60 -4.15
CA TYR A 132 5.18 -14.88 -4.79
C TYR A 132 5.83 -14.99 -6.18
N ASN A 133 5.56 -14.04 -7.08
CA ASN A 133 6.03 -14.09 -8.47
C ASN A 133 7.56 -14.08 -8.58
N PHE A 134 8.25 -13.36 -7.69
CA PHE A 134 9.70 -13.18 -7.72
C PHE A 134 10.46 -14.08 -6.73
N ARG A 135 9.78 -15.07 -6.09
CA ARG A 135 10.37 -15.98 -5.09
C ARG A 135 11.67 -16.68 -5.50
N ASN A 136 11.91 -16.84 -6.81
CA ASN A 136 13.10 -17.50 -7.36
C ASN A 136 14.11 -16.52 -7.98
N THR A 137 13.92 -15.21 -7.83
CA THR A 137 14.77 -14.16 -8.43
C THR A 137 15.63 -13.51 -7.36
N ALA A 138 16.91 -13.86 -7.29
CA ALA A 138 17.81 -13.35 -6.24
C ALA A 138 18.13 -11.84 -6.36
N ALA A 139 17.94 -11.24 -7.53
CA ALA A 139 18.27 -9.83 -7.80
C ALA A 139 17.27 -8.82 -7.21
N VAL A 140 16.08 -9.27 -6.78
CA VAL A 140 15.02 -8.39 -6.30
C VAL A 140 14.38 -8.95 -5.03
N GLN A 141 14.03 -8.06 -4.11
CA GLN A 141 13.34 -8.39 -2.87
C GLN A 141 12.24 -7.37 -2.63
N PHE A 142 11.15 -7.82 -2.04
CA PHE A 142 9.99 -6.99 -1.74
C PHE A 142 9.68 -7.06 -0.24
N PRO A 143 9.24 -5.96 0.39
CA PRO A 143 8.82 -6.00 1.78
C PRO A 143 7.61 -6.93 1.95
N VAL A 144 7.54 -7.59 3.10
CA VAL A 144 6.40 -8.44 3.48
C VAL A 144 5.41 -7.60 4.28
N PRO A 145 4.12 -7.55 3.88
CA PRO A 145 3.09 -6.87 4.68
C PRO A 145 2.83 -7.56 6.02
N LEU A 146 2.58 -6.77 7.06
CA LEU A 146 2.32 -7.27 8.42
C LEU A 146 0.81 -7.29 8.68
N TYR A 147 0.16 -8.45 8.59
CA TYR A 147 -1.24 -8.62 9.00
C TYR A 147 -1.35 -8.96 10.50
N PRO A 148 -2.36 -8.46 11.23
CA PRO A 148 -3.49 -7.64 10.76
C PRO A 148 -3.24 -6.12 10.78
N LEU A 149 -1.97 -5.67 10.80
CA LEU A 149 -1.62 -4.24 10.92
C LEU A 149 -1.79 -3.45 9.61
N VAL A 150 -2.39 -4.06 8.59
CA VAL A 150 -2.80 -3.42 7.33
C VAL A 150 -4.27 -3.03 7.45
N SER A 151 -4.57 -1.73 7.34
CA SER A 151 -5.94 -1.19 7.35
C SER A 151 -6.30 -0.60 5.99
N SER A 152 -7.57 -0.76 5.58
CA SER A 152 -8.17 -0.09 4.41
C SER A 152 -8.71 1.32 4.73
N GLU A 153 -8.91 1.61 6.02
CA GLU A 153 -9.40 2.90 6.55
C GLU A 153 -8.34 3.61 7.40
#